data_AF-A0A933N7A3-F1
#
_entry.id   AF-A0A933N7A3-F1
#
_cell.length_a   1.000
_cell.length_b   1.000
_cell.length_c   1.000
_cell.angle_alpha   90.00
_cell.angle_beta   90.00
_cell.angle_gamma   90.00
#
_symmetry.space_group_name_H-M   'P 1'
#
loop_
_entity.id
_entity.type
_entity.pdbx_description
1 polymer ?
#
loop_
_entity_poly.entity_id
_entity_poly.type
_entity_poly.pdbx_seq_one_letter_code
_entity_poly.pdbx_strand_id
1 'polypeptide(L)'
;MAPVIWIRTDEGELPLSLAEFESSVRAGRIAPSTLVRFPILTGDRWVEARDLEVFWRLYEPARIYFSRAFSLGSLPIVTLTLGAVCGLLFLVTRTKTADVDNLLRYGAKAPSAIFEAGQTWRLFTANLLHRDPLHLAFNVLFLVNVGGTLENAYRTRDFVLIIVASALCTTLLSALMSDAPSVGASGIVLGLFGAASLFGQKYRDILPNRLKRYLLWAVLPYSIFVLYVGLATEDTDNWGHLGGLLGGSLATLFLTPELLLVDGRKRFPSGIVLAALLLLPLAAAPAIVRFRPPMATFTDATSGLAVLYPETWTFGEDALGFPAFGNALGVTMGIRIRAENRPIRAEALERELLRELASREDSGEISSVQVGQRSPFSRDGAKGVELVARLESRGGRVHVRGFLFARGQFGYMVVLSTREAWAAAYAPLFERIVLAIRVEETAALRAARALASAFPGMSSAHVELGDALAAVGDVDGAGRAFQLALSTLPDNGGALRGLARLSADYGGDLEAARRIADDLRALHPDDISLVLLLADIELARGKQDSARVVLEDALDRNPEAAEVRERIRLLGVGSKLADP
;
A
#
# COMPACT_ATOMS: atom_id res chain seq x y z
N MET A 1 -9.12 27.69 67.98
CA MET A 1 -9.18 26.43 68.74
C MET A 1 -7.80 26.16 69.30
N ALA A 2 -7.68 25.87 70.59
CA ALA A 2 -6.39 25.52 71.18
C ALA A 2 -5.84 24.24 70.53
N PRO A 3 -4.52 24.12 70.31
CA PRO A 3 -3.92 22.90 69.78
C PRO A 3 -4.17 21.74 70.76
N VAL A 4 -4.63 20.62 70.22
CA VAL A 4 -5.14 19.48 71.01
C VAL A 4 -4.11 18.35 71.08
N ILE A 5 -3.11 18.31 70.19
CA ILE A 5 -2.17 17.18 70.09
C ILE A 5 -0.76 17.72 70.17
N TRP A 6 0.11 17.09 70.95
CA TRP A 6 1.51 17.47 71.06
C TRP A 6 2.38 16.36 70.46
N ILE A 7 3.41 16.74 69.69
CA ILE A 7 4.43 15.82 69.21
C ILE A 7 5.80 16.24 69.73
N ARG A 8 6.70 15.28 69.95
CA ARG A 8 8.09 15.56 70.31
C ARG A 8 8.98 15.40 69.08
N THR A 9 9.59 16.49 68.65
CA THR A 9 10.57 16.53 67.56
C THR A 9 11.96 16.78 68.16
N ASP A 10 12.99 16.72 67.31
CA ASP A 10 14.37 17.04 67.71
C ASP A 10 14.55 18.52 68.14
N GLU A 11 13.60 19.39 67.76
CA GLU A 11 13.57 20.82 68.08
C GLU A 11 12.70 21.15 69.32
N GLY A 12 12.05 20.15 69.93
CA GLY A 12 11.23 20.31 71.13
C GLY A 12 9.80 19.80 70.99
N GLU A 13 8.90 20.27 71.85
CA GLU A 13 7.48 19.88 71.84
C GLU A 13 6.68 20.82 70.94
N LEU A 14 6.10 20.27 69.88
CA LEU A 14 5.32 21.02 68.89
C LEU A 14 3.82 20.77 69.09
N PRO A 15 3.01 21.82 69.37
CA PRO A 15 1.57 21.70 69.42
C PRO A 15 0.96 21.69 68.01
N LEU A 16 0.01 20.78 67.78
CA LEU A 16 -0.74 20.61 66.53
C LEU A 16 -2.24 20.56 66.81
N SER A 17 -3.05 21.13 65.91
CA SER A 17 -4.47 20.81 65.81
C SER A 17 -4.69 19.40 65.25
N LEU A 18 -5.91 18.87 65.39
CA LEU A 18 -6.26 17.57 64.79
C LEU A 18 -6.00 17.55 63.27
N ALA A 19 -6.40 18.61 62.57
CA ALA A 19 -6.19 18.73 61.12
C ALA A 19 -4.71 18.76 60.75
N GLU A 20 -3.87 19.44 61.54
CA GLU A 20 -2.42 19.51 61.30
C GLU A 20 -1.72 18.19 61.61
N PHE A 21 -2.16 17.48 62.66
CA PHE A 21 -1.69 16.13 62.98
C PHE A 21 -2.04 15.16 61.85
N GLU A 22 -3.30 15.08 61.44
CA GLU A 22 -3.73 14.21 60.34
C GLU A 22 -2.99 14.51 59.03
N SER A 23 -2.87 15.79 58.67
CA SER A 23 -2.11 16.23 57.49
C SER A 23 -0.63 15.83 57.58
N SER A 24 -0.02 15.91 58.76
CA SER A 24 1.39 15.60 58.96
C SER A 24 1.67 14.10 59.02
N VAL A 25 0.76 13.29 59.57
CA VAL A 25 0.82 11.81 59.49
C VAL A 25 0.67 11.37 58.03
N ARG A 26 -0.31 11.88 57.28
CA ARG A 26 -0.53 11.55 55.85
C ARG A 26 0.63 11.97 54.96
N ALA A 27 1.33 13.06 55.30
CA ALA A 27 2.54 13.52 54.62
C ALA A 27 3.82 12.80 55.10
N GLY A 28 3.69 11.88 56.07
CA GLY A 28 4.80 11.15 56.68
C GLY A 28 5.80 12.01 57.45
N ARG A 29 5.45 13.26 57.78
CA ARG A 29 6.29 14.17 58.59
C ARG A 29 6.40 13.69 60.04
N ILE A 30 5.45 12.87 60.49
CA ILE A 30 5.46 12.20 61.80
C ILE A 30 5.90 10.75 61.55
N ALA A 31 7.01 10.34 62.15
CA ALA A 31 7.53 8.99 62.05
C ALA A 31 6.76 8.06 63.00
N PRO A 32 6.72 6.73 62.74
CA PRO A 32 6.06 5.77 63.64
C PRO A 32 6.60 5.80 65.08
N SER A 33 7.88 6.16 65.25
CA SER A 33 8.54 6.30 66.55
C SER A 33 8.41 7.70 67.19
N THR A 34 7.78 8.67 66.52
CA THR A 34 7.58 10.01 67.08
C THR A 34 6.68 9.92 68.31
N LEU A 35 7.10 10.49 69.43
CA LEU A 35 6.27 10.54 70.63
C LEU A 35 5.14 11.55 70.44
N VAL A 36 3.91 11.10 70.68
CA VAL A 36 2.67 11.86 70.54
C VAL A 36 1.94 11.84 71.89
N ARG A 37 1.47 13.00 72.34
CA ARG A 37 0.52 13.14 73.43
C ARG A 37 -0.78 13.67 72.86
N PHE A 38 -1.81 12.83 72.90
CA PHE A 38 -3.13 13.12 72.38
C PHE A 38 -4.11 13.03 73.57
N PRO A 39 -4.43 14.14 74.27
CA PRO A 39 -5.17 14.16 75.53
C PRO A 39 -6.47 13.34 75.54
N ILE A 40 -7.19 13.30 74.42
CA ILE A 40 -8.43 12.53 74.27
C ILE A 40 -8.18 11.01 74.24
N LEU A 41 -7.05 10.56 73.70
CA LEU A 41 -6.72 9.14 73.51
C LEU A 41 -5.72 8.61 74.56
N THR A 42 -4.77 9.44 74.97
CA THR A 42 -3.60 9.04 75.78
C THR A 42 -3.56 9.72 77.16
N GLY A 43 -4.43 10.72 77.41
CA GLY A 43 -4.35 11.60 78.57
C GLY A 43 -3.05 12.41 78.56
N ASP A 44 -2.37 12.49 79.70
CA ASP A 44 -1.09 13.19 79.84
C ASP A 44 0.12 12.36 79.40
N ARG A 45 -0.08 11.10 78.98
CA ARG A 45 1.00 10.19 78.62
C ARG A 45 1.48 10.42 77.19
N TRP A 46 2.80 10.35 77.03
CA TRP A 46 3.47 10.26 75.75
C TRP A 46 3.51 8.80 75.30
N VAL A 47 3.05 8.53 74.08
CA VAL A 47 3.13 7.21 73.45
C VAL A 47 3.75 7.36 72.07
N GLU A 48 4.29 6.28 71.50
CA GLU A 48 4.76 6.36 70.12
C GLU A 48 3.59 6.45 69.16
N ALA A 49 3.77 7.17 68.04
CA ALA A 49 2.73 7.34 67.05
C ALA A 49 2.19 6.00 66.53
N ARG A 50 3.06 4.98 66.38
CA ARG A 50 2.69 3.62 65.97
C ARG A 50 1.75 2.89 66.94
N ASP A 51 1.65 3.33 68.19
CA ASP A 51 0.77 2.70 69.19
C ASP A 51 -0.66 3.26 69.13
N LEU A 52 -0.89 4.31 68.34
CA LEU A 52 -2.20 4.90 68.13
C LEU A 52 -2.89 4.23 66.94
N GLU A 53 -4.09 3.66 67.14
CA GLU A 53 -4.86 3.07 66.05
C GLU A 53 -5.19 4.10 64.95
N VAL A 54 -5.47 5.35 65.35
CA VAL A 54 -5.72 6.46 64.41
C VAL A 54 -4.51 6.77 63.53
N PHE A 55 -3.28 6.52 64.01
CA PHE A 55 -2.07 6.72 63.22
C PHE A 55 -2.00 5.74 62.06
N TRP A 56 -2.22 4.44 62.29
CA TRP A 56 -2.19 3.45 61.20
C TRP A 56 -3.34 3.58 60.21
N ARG A 57 -4.47 4.16 60.61
CA ARG A 57 -5.55 4.53 59.68
C ARG A 57 -5.18 5.71 58.76
N LEU A 58 -4.17 6.50 59.11
CA LEU A 58 -3.74 7.70 58.38
C LEU A 58 -2.36 7.54 57.71
N TYR A 59 -1.51 6.68 58.26
CA TYR A 59 -0.12 6.47 57.85
C TYR A 59 -0.05 5.40 56.77
N GLU A 60 0.07 5.83 55.51
CA GLU A 60 0.19 4.97 54.32
C GLU A 60 1.64 4.99 53.81
N PRO A 61 2.52 4.04 54.19
CA PRO A 61 3.95 4.10 53.89
C PRO A 61 4.25 4.20 52.39
N ALA A 62 3.51 3.46 51.57
CA ALA A 62 3.65 3.47 50.12
C ALA A 62 3.35 4.86 49.53
N ARG A 63 2.30 5.54 50.02
CA ARG A 63 1.92 6.89 49.59
C ARG A 63 2.94 7.93 50.02
N ILE A 64 3.43 7.83 51.24
CA ILE A 64 4.46 8.73 51.79
C ILE A 64 5.75 8.58 50.99
N TYR A 65 6.23 7.35 50.80
CA TYR A 65 7.42 7.06 50.00
C TYR A 65 7.26 7.60 48.58
N PHE A 66 6.15 7.28 47.92
CA PHE A 66 5.85 7.74 46.57
C PHE A 66 5.82 9.28 46.48
N SER A 67 5.20 9.96 47.44
CA SER A 67 5.11 11.43 47.47
C SER A 67 6.47 12.13 47.64
N ARG A 68 7.44 11.48 48.30
CA ARG A 68 8.78 12.02 48.53
C ARG A 68 9.74 11.68 47.40
N ALA A 69 9.63 10.47 46.86
CA ALA A 69 10.52 9.95 45.85
C ALA A 69 10.13 10.40 44.42
N PHE A 70 8.86 10.72 44.17
CA PHE A 70 8.41 11.32 42.91
C PHE A 70 8.82 12.80 42.84
N SER A 71 10.08 13.05 42.48
CA SER A 71 10.59 14.39 42.20
C SER A 71 10.82 14.56 40.69
N LEU A 72 10.40 15.70 40.13
CA LEU A 72 10.60 16.03 38.71
C LEU A 72 12.05 16.50 38.42
N GLY A 73 13.01 16.18 39.30
CA GLY A 73 14.33 16.79 39.31
C GLY A 73 15.40 16.09 38.46
N SER A 74 15.19 14.83 38.07
CA SER A 74 16.13 14.12 37.20
C SER A 74 15.97 14.55 35.75
N LEU A 75 17.12 14.71 35.07
CA LEU A 75 17.18 15.01 33.64
C LEU A 75 16.59 13.84 32.85
N PRO A 76 15.54 14.06 32.03
CA PRO A 76 14.88 12.98 31.29
C PRO A 76 15.66 12.67 30.00
N ILE A 77 16.70 11.83 30.13
CA ILE A 77 17.69 11.55 29.08
C ILE A 77 17.03 10.97 27.82
N VAL A 78 16.13 10.00 27.96
CA VAL A 78 15.46 9.36 26.82
C VAL A 78 14.60 10.38 26.08
N THR A 79 13.83 11.18 26.83
CA THR A 79 12.97 12.23 26.28
C THR A 79 13.78 13.29 25.53
N LEU A 80 14.88 13.78 26.12
CA LEU A 80 15.76 14.76 25.49
C LEU A 80 16.47 14.18 24.27
N THR A 81 16.89 12.92 24.33
CA THR A 81 17.52 12.22 23.20
C THR A 81 16.56 12.10 22.03
N LEU A 82 15.29 11.70 22.28
CA LEU A 82 14.27 11.62 21.24
C LEU A 82 14.00 13.00 20.62
N GLY A 83 13.89 14.05 21.43
CA GLY A 83 13.75 15.42 20.95
C GLY A 83 14.94 15.86 20.08
N ALA A 84 16.17 15.55 20.48
CA ALA A 84 17.38 15.85 19.73
C ALA A 84 17.44 15.09 18.39
N VAL A 85 17.03 13.81 18.37
CA VAL A 85 16.93 13.01 17.14
C VAL A 85 15.91 13.62 16.17
N CYS A 86 14.73 14.02 16.66
CA CYS A 86 13.74 14.73 15.83
C CYS A 86 14.30 16.02 15.25
N GLY A 87 15.04 16.80 16.05
CA GLY A 87 15.71 18.03 15.59
C GLY A 87 16.78 17.77 14.53
N LEU A 88 17.64 16.77 14.73
CA LEU A 88 18.68 16.39 13.78
C LEU A 88 18.07 15.93 12.44
N LEU A 89 17.08 15.04 12.49
CA LEU A 89 16.40 14.57 11.29
C LEU A 89 15.71 15.70 10.54
N PHE A 90 15.07 16.63 11.27
CA PHE A 90 14.48 17.83 10.67
C PHE A 90 15.52 18.67 9.90
N LEU A 91 16.73 18.83 10.43
CA LEU A 91 17.82 19.53 9.72
C LEU A 91 18.26 18.77 8.46
N VAL A 92 18.37 17.44 8.54
CA VAL A 92 18.75 16.58 7.42
C VAL A 92 17.71 16.60 6.30
N THR A 93 16.41 16.58 6.64
CA THR A 93 15.34 16.55 5.64
C THR A 93 15.02 17.92 5.02
N ARG A 94 15.59 19.02 5.53
CA ARG A 94 15.34 20.40 5.06
C ARG A 94 16.28 20.86 3.93
N THR A 95 17.04 19.95 3.32
CA THR A 95 17.79 20.25 2.08
C THR A 95 16.87 20.84 1.00
N LYS A 96 17.38 21.73 0.13
CA LYS A 96 16.71 22.72 -0.76
C LYS A 96 15.33 22.39 -1.39
N THR A 97 14.88 21.15 -1.41
CA THR A 97 13.52 20.71 -1.79
C THR A 97 12.75 20.27 -0.53
N ALA A 98 12.00 21.19 0.09
CA ALA A 98 11.05 20.87 1.15
C ALA A 98 9.76 20.28 0.55
N ASP A 99 9.92 19.17 -0.17
CA ASP A 99 8.83 18.51 -0.88
C ASP A 99 8.44 17.20 -0.20
N VAL A 100 7.17 16.81 -0.31
CA VAL A 100 6.62 15.57 0.28
C VAL A 100 7.47 14.35 -0.09
N ASP A 101 8.04 14.35 -1.29
CA ASP A 101 8.98 13.35 -1.80
C ASP A 101 10.21 13.15 -0.91
N ASN A 102 10.76 14.23 -0.32
CA ASN A 102 11.93 14.10 0.55
C ASN A 102 11.54 13.44 1.88
N LEU A 103 10.40 13.81 2.46
CA LEU A 103 9.88 13.14 3.66
C LEU A 103 9.59 11.66 3.40
N LEU A 104 8.99 11.34 2.24
CA LEU A 104 8.78 9.96 1.80
C LEU A 104 10.09 9.20 1.65
N ARG A 105 11.14 9.82 1.09
CA ARG A 105 12.48 9.21 1.00
C ARG A 105 13.08 8.88 2.37
N TYR A 106 12.92 9.76 3.35
CA TYR A 106 13.48 9.59 4.70
C TYR A 106 12.62 8.75 5.66
N GLY A 107 11.43 8.32 5.22
CA GLY A 107 10.64 7.37 6.01
C GLY A 107 9.31 7.85 6.53
N ALA A 108 8.69 8.86 5.90
CA ALA A 108 7.31 9.23 6.20
C ALA A 108 6.39 8.00 6.08
N LYS A 109 5.31 7.98 6.86
CA LYS A 109 4.33 6.91 6.76
C LYS A 109 3.68 7.02 5.38
N ALA A 110 3.63 5.91 4.66
CA ALA A 110 2.90 5.74 3.42
C ALA A 110 2.38 4.29 3.36
N PRO A 111 1.06 4.06 3.32
CA PRO A 111 0.51 2.71 3.39
C PRO A 111 1.04 1.79 2.30
N SER A 112 1.10 2.25 1.04
CA SER A 112 1.67 1.44 -0.05
C SER A 112 3.14 1.06 0.18
N ALA A 113 3.97 1.96 0.71
CA ALA A 113 5.35 1.62 1.03
C ALA A 113 5.45 0.58 2.17
N ILE A 114 4.56 0.66 3.16
CA ILE A 114 4.52 -0.28 4.28
C ILE A 114 3.98 -1.64 3.80
N PHE A 115 2.81 -1.64 3.16
CA PHE A 115 2.02 -2.82 2.86
C PHE A 115 2.39 -3.54 1.56
N GLU A 116 2.85 -2.80 0.55
CA GLU A 116 3.18 -3.35 -0.76
C GLU A 116 4.69 -3.51 -0.93
N ALA A 117 5.47 -2.52 -0.49
CA ALA A 117 6.94 -2.53 -0.57
C ALA A 117 7.63 -3.13 0.67
N GLY A 118 6.87 -3.51 1.70
CA GLY A 118 7.38 -4.15 2.92
C GLY A 118 8.26 -3.24 3.79
N GLN A 119 8.20 -1.92 3.64
CA GLN A 119 9.02 -0.96 4.39
C GLN A 119 8.46 -0.70 5.80
N THR A 120 8.34 -1.76 6.61
CA THR A 120 7.75 -1.69 7.96
C THR A 120 8.53 -0.82 8.94
N TRP A 121 9.81 -0.54 8.67
CA TRP A 121 10.61 0.43 9.43
C TRP A 121 9.99 1.84 9.44
N ARG A 122 9.13 2.16 8.45
CA ARG A 122 8.33 3.40 8.42
C ARG A 122 7.38 3.54 9.59
N LEU A 123 6.99 2.45 10.23
CA LEU A 123 6.19 2.46 11.46
C LEU A 123 6.90 3.21 12.60
N PHE A 124 8.23 3.35 12.56
CA PHE A 124 8.99 4.12 13.55
C PHE A 124 9.50 5.43 12.98
N THR A 125 10.13 5.41 11.80
CA THR A 125 10.81 6.61 11.26
C THR A 125 9.84 7.76 11.01
N ALA A 126 8.59 7.48 10.62
CA ALA A 126 7.59 8.52 10.40
C ALA A 126 7.36 9.40 11.64
N ASN A 127 7.45 8.81 12.84
CA ASN A 127 7.28 9.53 14.10
C ASN A 127 8.44 10.48 14.43
N LEU A 128 9.56 10.40 13.72
CA LEU A 128 10.76 11.20 13.98
C LEU A 128 10.90 12.38 13.00
N LEU A 129 10.18 12.32 11.87
CA LEU A 129 10.22 13.33 10.81
C LEU A 129 9.25 14.48 11.11
N HIS A 130 9.57 15.68 10.63
CA HIS A 130 8.74 16.87 10.84
C HIS A 130 8.69 17.70 9.57
N ARG A 131 7.50 18.23 9.26
CA ARG A 131 7.26 19.00 8.02
C ARG A 131 7.74 20.45 8.11
N ASP A 132 7.63 21.07 9.29
CA ASP A 132 7.93 22.48 9.49
C ASP A 132 8.46 22.77 10.92
N PRO A 133 9.10 23.94 11.15
CA PRO A 133 9.70 24.26 12.45
C PRO A 133 8.69 24.36 13.60
N LEU A 134 7.47 24.83 13.32
CA LEU A 134 6.44 25.02 14.34
C LEU A 134 5.91 23.66 14.81
N HIS A 135 5.68 22.75 13.87
CA HIS A 135 5.32 21.37 14.14
C HIS A 135 6.38 20.66 15.01
N LEU A 136 7.67 20.82 14.69
CA LEU A 136 8.76 20.29 15.54
C LEU A 136 8.77 20.91 16.94
N ALA A 137 8.66 22.24 17.04
CA ALA A 137 8.73 22.95 18.30
C ALA A 137 7.62 22.51 19.27
N PHE A 138 6.38 22.39 18.81
CA PHE A 138 5.28 21.92 19.63
C PHE A 138 5.47 20.46 20.07
N ASN A 139 5.90 19.57 19.17
CA ASN A 139 6.15 18.17 19.54
C ASN A 139 7.24 18.04 20.59
N VAL A 140 8.37 18.73 20.44
CA VAL A 140 9.47 18.68 21.42
C VAL A 140 9.03 19.29 22.76
N LEU A 141 8.27 20.38 22.75
CA LEU A 141 7.73 20.99 23.97
C LEU A 141 6.89 19.99 24.79
N PHE A 142 5.90 19.36 24.16
CA PHE A 142 5.01 18.42 24.87
C PHE A 142 5.70 17.10 25.20
N LEU A 143 6.61 16.65 24.34
CA LEU A 143 7.46 15.49 24.61
C LEU A 143 8.28 15.70 25.87
N VAL A 144 8.97 16.84 26.02
CA VAL A 144 9.76 17.16 27.22
C VAL A 144 8.86 17.31 28.46
N ASN A 145 7.71 17.97 28.32
CA ASN A 145 6.81 18.26 29.44
C ASN A 145 6.19 16.99 30.05
N VAL A 146 5.52 16.18 29.22
CA VAL A 146 4.83 14.97 29.70
C VAL A 146 5.77 13.77 29.73
N GLY A 147 6.63 13.61 28.71
CA GLY A 147 7.61 12.53 28.63
C GLY A 147 8.58 12.57 29.81
N GLY A 148 9.11 13.74 30.16
CA GLY A 148 9.99 13.85 31.34
C GLY A 148 9.30 13.49 32.65
N THR A 149 8.01 13.81 32.79
CA THR A 149 7.22 13.41 33.97
C THR A 149 7.06 11.89 34.06
N LEU A 150 6.82 11.22 32.93
CA LEU A 150 6.66 9.77 32.87
C LEU A 150 8.00 9.01 32.96
N GLU A 151 9.07 9.55 32.38
CA GLU A 151 10.42 8.99 32.47
C GLU A 151 10.92 8.98 33.92
N ASN A 152 10.58 10.02 34.68
CA ASN A 152 10.89 10.08 36.12
C ASN A 152 9.96 9.18 36.97
N ALA A 153 8.86 8.68 36.40
CA ALA A 153 7.92 7.79 37.07
C ALA A 153 8.26 6.31 36.90
N TYR A 154 8.71 5.94 35.70
CA TYR A 154 8.92 4.57 35.26
C TYR A 154 10.42 4.24 35.13
N ARG A 155 10.75 2.95 35.16
CA ARG A 155 12.09 2.50 34.78
C ARG A 155 12.33 2.89 33.32
N THR A 156 13.58 3.20 32.96
CA THR A 156 13.96 3.57 31.59
C THR A 156 13.41 2.59 30.54
N ARG A 157 13.50 1.28 30.78
CA ARG A 157 12.98 0.25 29.87
C ARG A 157 11.45 0.29 29.71
N ASP A 158 10.72 0.58 30.78
CA ASP A 158 9.26 0.60 30.79
C ASP A 158 8.76 1.87 30.08
N PHE A 159 9.47 2.99 30.27
CA PHE A 159 9.24 4.22 29.53
C PHE A 159 9.51 4.06 28.02
N VAL A 160 10.61 3.40 27.65
CA VAL A 160 10.89 3.06 26.24
C VAL A 160 9.79 2.19 25.65
N LEU A 161 9.23 1.22 26.39
CA LEU A 161 8.09 0.42 25.92
C LEU A 161 6.84 1.26 25.67
N ILE A 162 6.57 2.27 26.51
CA ILE A 162 5.46 3.21 26.29
C ILE A 162 5.69 4.00 24.99
N ILE A 163 6.90 4.50 24.75
CA ILE A 163 7.24 5.22 23.51
C ILE A 163 7.07 4.32 22.29
N VAL A 164 7.62 3.10 22.33
CA VAL A 164 7.54 2.13 21.23
C VAL A 164 6.10 1.73 20.93
N ALA A 165 5.29 1.45 21.96
CA ALA A 165 3.87 1.14 21.80
C ALA A 165 3.10 2.30 21.18
N SER A 166 3.36 3.53 21.66
CA SER A 166 2.73 4.74 21.13
C SER A 166 3.10 4.96 19.66
N ALA A 167 4.39 4.92 19.32
CA ALA A 167 4.88 5.10 17.96
C ALA A 167 4.31 4.07 16.98
N LEU A 168 4.26 2.79 17.40
CA LEU A 168 3.75 1.70 16.60
C LEU A 168 2.24 1.83 16.36
N CYS A 169 1.46 2.05 17.43
CA CYS A 169 0.01 2.17 17.30
C CYS A 169 -0.39 3.43 16.52
N THR A 170 0.36 4.53 16.64
CA THR A 170 0.18 5.73 15.81
C THR A 170 0.26 5.40 14.33
N THR A 171 1.39 4.87 13.88
CA THR A 171 1.62 4.68 12.45
C THR A 171 0.80 3.52 11.89
N LEU A 172 0.58 2.46 12.68
CA LEU A 172 -0.23 1.32 12.26
C LEU A 172 -1.71 1.70 12.11
N LEU A 173 -2.32 2.34 13.11
CA LEU A 173 -3.73 2.74 13.00
C LEU A 173 -3.93 3.75 11.88
N SER A 174 -3.01 4.72 11.74
CA SER A 174 -3.05 5.66 10.62
C SER A 174 -2.91 4.96 9.27
N ALA A 175 -1.98 4.01 9.12
CA ALA A 175 -1.78 3.32 7.86
C ALA A 175 -2.97 2.43 7.45
N LEU A 176 -3.74 1.92 8.42
CA LEU A 176 -4.95 1.12 8.17
C LEU A 176 -6.17 1.97 7.81
N MET A 177 -6.19 3.25 8.21
CA MET A 177 -7.39 4.10 8.13
C MET A 177 -7.22 5.31 7.21
N SER A 178 -6.00 5.58 6.72
CA SER A 178 -5.69 6.76 5.88
C SER A 178 -4.54 6.50 4.91
N ASP A 179 -4.82 6.77 3.63
CA ASP A 179 -3.85 6.70 2.52
C ASP A 179 -2.87 7.88 2.47
N ALA A 180 -3.19 8.98 3.17
CA ALA A 180 -2.39 10.20 3.14
C ALA A 180 -1.01 9.98 3.79
N PRO A 181 0.09 10.53 3.24
CA PRO A 181 1.38 10.52 3.93
C PRO A 181 1.31 11.22 5.29
N SER A 182 2.06 10.73 6.29
CA SER A 182 2.09 11.35 7.62
C SER A 182 3.47 11.31 8.26
N VAL A 183 3.77 12.34 9.05
CA VAL A 183 5.01 12.53 9.80
C VAL A 183 4.71 13.21 11.13
N GLY A 184 5.59 13.02 12.11
CA GLY A 184 5.58 13.80 13.35
C GLY A 184 5.54 12.94 14.61
N ALA A 185 6.16 13.44 15.68
CA ALA A 185 6.16 12.78 16.98
C ALA A 185 4.83 12.96 17.74
N SER A 186 3.85 13.67 17.17
CA SER A 186 2.58 13.99 17.84
C SER A 186 1.81 12.76 18.28
N GLY A 187 1.86 11.66 17.52
CA GLY A 187 1.26 10.40 17.95
C GLY A 187 1.92 9.81 19.20
N ILE A 188 3.25 9.86 19.28
CA ILE A 188 3.99 9.50 20.51
C ILE A 188 3.57 10.41 21.66
N VAL A 189 3.48 11.73 21.43
CA VAL A 189 3.04 12.69 22.45
C VAL A 189 1.64 12.37 22.96
N LEU A 190 0.69 12.07 22.08
CA LEU A 190 -0.66 11.65 22.46
C LEU A 190 -0.66 10.31 23.20
N GLY A 191 0.25 9.40 22.85
CA GLY A 191 0.47 8.18 23.63
C GLY A 191 1.02 8.43 25.02
N LEU A 192 1.94 9.39 25.17
CA LEU A 192 2.39 9.86 26.47
C LEU A 192 1.26 10.51 27.26
N PHE A 193 0.32 11.20 26.61
CA PHE A 193 -0.86 11.73 27.30
C PHE A 193 -1.81 10.63 27.76
N GLY A 194 -2.03 9.61 26.93
CA GLY A 194 -2.78 8.40 27.31
C GLY A 194 -2.14 7.68 28.50
N ALA A 195 -0.83 7.48 28.43
CA ALA A 195 -0.02 6.90 29.51
C ALA A 195 -0.11 7.72 30.81
N ALA A 196 0.04 9.04 30.73
CA ALA A 196 -0.05 9.95 31.87
C ALA A 196 -1.45 9.96 32.48
N SER A 197 -2.50 9.98 31.65
CA SER A 197 -3.88 9.94 32.09
C SER A 197 -4.19 8.62 32.81
N LEU A 198 -3.81 7.48 32.22
CA LEU A 198 -4.04 6.17 32.84
C LEU A 198 -3.20 5.97 34.10
N PHE A 199 -1.95 6.43 34.12
CA PHE A 199 -1.13 6.44 35.33
C PHE A 199 -1.78 7.30 36.43
N GLY A 200 -2.27 8.49 36.06
CA GLY A 200 -2.99 9.39 36.96
C GLY A 200 -4.23 8.73 37.56
N GLN A 201 -4.95 7.92 36.77
CA GLN A 201 -6.13 7.16 37.22
C GLN A 201 -5.75 5.97 38.10
N LYS A 202 -4.77 5.16 37.69
CA LYS A 202 -4.32 3.94 38.39
C LYS A 202 -3.77 4.24 39.78
N TYR A 203 -3.12 5.40 39.94
CA TYR A 203 -2.45 5.81 41.17
C TYR A 203 -3.08 7.05 41.82
N ARG A 204 -4.33 7.37 41.48
CA ARG A 204 -5.07 8.58 41.89
C ARG A 204 -5.15 8.82 43.40
N ASP A 205 -5.05 7.77 44.21
CA ASP A 205 -5.25 7.82 45.65
C ASP A 205 -3.91 8.02 46.39
N ILE A 206 -2.79 7.64 45.76
CA ILE A 206 -1.44 7.83 46.28
C ILE A 206 -0.73 9.06 45.72
N LEU A 207 -1.22 9.61 44.60
CA LEU A 207 -0.64 10.80 43.97
C LEU A 207 -0.87 12.09 44.79
N PRO A 208 0.13 12.99 44.89
CA PRO A 208 -0.06 14.33 45.43
C PRO A 208 -1.10 15.13 44.63
N ASN A 209 -1.88 15.99 45.29
CA ASN A 209 -2.96 16.77 44.66
C ASN A 209 -2.50 17.61 43.45
N ARG A 210 -1.26 18.10 43.43
CA ARG A 210 -0.69 18.84 42.29
C ARG A 210 -0.53 17.94 41.06
N LEU A 211 0.05 16.76 41.25
CA LEU A 211 0.26 15.77 40.19
C LEU A 211 -1.06 15.17 39.71
N LYS A 212 -1.96 14.87 40.65
CA LYS A 212 -3.33 14.45 40.33
C LYS A 212 -4.03 15.47 39.44
N ARG A 213 -3.92 16.78 39.76
CA ARG A 213 -4.47 17.86 38.92
C ARG A 213 -3.83 17.92 37.55
N TYR A 214 -2.51 17.82 37.46
CA TYR A 214 -1.83 17.84 36.18
C TYR A 214 -2.19 16.60 35.31
N LEU A 215 -2.00 15.39 35.83
CA LEU A 215 -2.16 14.13 35.10
C LEU A 215 -3.61 13.80 34.73
N LEU A 216 -4.59 14.22 35.55
CA LEU A 216 -6.01 13.96 35.28
C LEU A 216 -6.75 15.19 34.72
N TRP A 217 -6.55 16.36 35.32
CA TRP A 217 -7.39 17.53 35.02
C TRP A 217 -6.78 18.46 33.96
N ALA A 218 -5.50 18.30 33.60
CA ALA A 218 -4.89 19.05 32.49
C ALA A 218 -4.67 18.16 31.26
N VAL A 219 -4.01 17.01 31.41
CA VAL A 219 -3.62 16.15 30.28
C VAL A 219 -4.82 15.54 29.56
N LEU A 220 -5.81 15.01 30.29
CA LEU A 220 -6.96 14.33 29.68
C LEU A 220 -7.85 15.29 28.86
N PRO A 221 -8.29 16.45 29.39
CA PRO A 221 -9.03 17.43 28.59
C PRO A 221 -8.23 17.96 27.40
N TYR A 222 -6.92 18.17 27.57
CA TYR A 222 -6.07 18.62 26.46
C TYR A 222 -5.97 17.57 25.35
N SER A 223 -5.91 16.28 25.69
CA SER A 223 -5.94 15.18 24.71
C SER A 223 -7.22 15.19 23.88
N ILE A 224 -8.37 15.38 24.53
CA ILE A 224 -9.67 15.49 23.86
C ILE A 224 -9.71 16.73 22.96
N PHE A 225 -9.20 17.86 23.45
CA PHE A 225 -9.13 19.11 22.69
C PHE A 225 -8.28 18.97 21.42
N VAL A 226 -7.10 18.34 21.51
CA VAL A 226 -6.22 18.14 20.34
C VAL A 226 -6.90 17.25 19.29
N LEU A 227 -7.55 16.16 19.71
CA LEU A 227 -8.31 15.30 18.80
C LEU A 227 -9.48 16.06 18.15
N TYR A 228 -10.20 16.88 18.93
CA TYR A 228 -11.31 17.69 18.42
C TYR A 228 -10.85 18.73 17.39
N VAL A 229 -9.78 19.47 17.68
CA VAL A 229 -9.19 20.43 16.72
C VAL A 229 -8.66 19.72 15.49
N GLY A 230 -8.08 18.53 15.67
CA GLY A 230 -7.62 17.71 14.57
C GLY A 230 -8.75 17.32 13.61
N LEU A 231 -9.97 17.07 14.08
CA LEU A 231 -11.13 16.80 13.20
C LEU A 231 -11.49 17.98 12.30
N ALA A 232 -11.11 19.21 12.69
CA ALA A 232 -11.37 20.43 11.93
C ALA A 232 -10.22 20.83 11.00
N THR A 233 -9.15 20.04 10.89
CA THR A 233 -7.97 20.35 10.08
C THR A 233 -7.58 19.17 9.18
N GLU A 234 -7.59 19.39 7.87
CA GLU A 234 -7.29 18.32 6.87
C GLU A 234 -5.84 17.81 6.96
N ASP A 235 -4.92 18.63 7.47
CA ASP A 235 -3.51 18.29 7.64
C ASP A 235 -3.21 17.42 8.88
N THR A 236 -4.21 17.12 9.71
CA THR A 236 -4.00 16.42 10.98
C THR A 236 -4.35 14.94 10.88
N ASP A 237 -3.36 14.10 11.19
CA ASP A 237 -3.53 12.65 11.25
C ASP A 237 -4.19 12.19 12.57
N ASN A 238 -5.52 12.34 12.65
CA ASN A 238 -6.29 11.97 13.84
C ASN A 238 -6.27 10.47 14.13
N TRP A 239 -6.20 9.61 13.10
CA TRP A 239 -6.06 8.17 13.29
C TRP A 239 -4.73 7.84 13.95
N GLY A 240 -3.66 8.52 13.56
CA GLY A 240 -2.36 8.41 14.22
C GLY A 240 -2.38 8.90 15.67
N HIS A 241 -3.08 10.00 15.95
CA HIS A 241 -3.23 10.52 17.32
C HIS A 241 -4.01 9.56 18.22
N LEU A 242 -5.15 9.05 17.74
CA LEU A 242 -5.96 8.06 18.44
C LEU A 242 -5.15 6.78 18.70
N GLY A 243 -4.43 6.30 17.68
CA GLY A 243 -3.58 5.12 17.77
C GLY A 243 -2.51 5.28 18.84
N GLY A 244 -1.84 6.43 18.85
CA GLY A 244 -0.84 6.77 19.86
C GLY A 244 -1.42 6.74 21.28
N LEU A 245 -2.52 7.48 21.49
CA LEU A 245 -3.23 7.56 22.77
C LEU A 245 -3.61 6.17 23.31
N LEU A 246 -4.15 5.30 22.46
CA LEU A 246 -4.49 3.92 22.81
C LEU A 246 -3.24 3.09 23.11
N GLY A 247 -2.20 3.19 22.29
CA GLY A 247 -0.95 2.43 22.45
C GLY A 247 -0.23 2.75 23.77
N GLY A 248 -0.09 4.03 24.10
CA GLY A 248 0.53 4.46 25.36
C GLY A 248 -0.30 4.10 26.58
N SER A 249 -1.64 4.21 26.50
CA SER A 249 -2.56 3.77 27.55
C SER A 249 -2.44 2.26 27.77
N LEU A 250 -2.49 1.46 26.70
CA LEU A 250 -2.43 0.00 26.78
C LEU A 250 -1.09 -0.47 27.37
N ALA A 251 0.04 0.13 26.95
CA ALA A 251 1.34 -0.18 27.55
C ALA A 251 1.35 0.10 29.06
N THR A 252 0.84 1.27 29.46
CA THR A 252 0.78 1.71 30.86
C THR A 252 -0.10 0.79 31.73
N LEU A 253 -1.16 0.20 31.16
CA LEU A 253 -2.04 -0.73 31.87
C LEU A 253 -1.24 -1.90 32.49
N PHE A 254 -0.30 -2.45 31.72
CA PHE A 254 0.52 -3.62 32.10
C PHE A 254 1.80 -3.28 32.86
N LEU A 255 2.22 -2.00 32.85
CA LEU A 255 3.45 -1.55 33.51
C LEU A 255 3.17 -1.08 34.94
N THR A 256 4.20 -1.15 35.77
CA THR A 256 4.16 -0.64 37.16
C THR A 256 5.35 0.29 37.41
N PRO A 257 5.14 1.49 37.96
CA PRO A 257 6.19 2.47 38.25
C PRO A 257 7.29 1.92 39.15
N GLU A 258 8.52 2.37 38.94
CA GLU A 258 9.70 1.92 39.70
C GLU A 258 9.55 2.16 41.20
N LEU A 259 8.98 3.31 41.53
CA LEU A 259 8.72 3.76 42.91
C LEU A 259 7.76 2.85 43.69
N LEU A 260 7.02 1.96 43.01
CA LEU A 260 6.07 1.02 43.61
C LEU A 260 6.55 -0.45 43.54
N LEU A 261 7.82 -0.68 43.16
CA LEU A 261 8.44 -2.00 43.08
C LEU A 261 9.05 -2.49 44.40
N VAL A 262 8.91 -1.73 45.51
CA VAL A 262 9.58 -2.00 46.79
C VAL A 262 9.12 -3.30 47.48
N ASP A 263 7.96 -3.86 47.11
CA ASP A 263 7.51 -5.15 47.67
C ASP A 263 8.05 -6.35 46.86
N GLY A 264 8.90 -7.16 47.52
CA GLY A 264 9.57 -8.38 47.01
C GLY A 264 8.69 -9.55 46.56
N ARG A 265 7.46 -9.29 46.10
CA ARG A 265 6.61 -10.30 45.45
C ARG A 265 7.17 -10.60 44.05
N LYS A 266 7.40 -11.88 43.72
CA LYS A 266 7.72 -12.31 42.35
C LYS A 266 6.59 -11.87 41.43
N ARG A 267 6.89 -10.99 40.46
CA ARG A 267 5.89 -10.46 39.52
C ARG A 267 5.96 -11.17 38.18
N PHE A 268 4.79 -11.31 37.56
CA PHE A 268 4.65 -11.72 36.17
C PHE A 268 5.46 -10.76 35.28
N PRO A 269 6.22 -11.25 34.29
CA PRO A 269 7.11 -10.40 33.48
C PRO A 269 6.32 -9.63 32.42
N SER A 270 5.32 -8.85 32.84
CA SER A 270 4.38 -8.14 31.96
C SER A 270 5.07 -7.25 30.94
N GLY A 271 6.20 -6.61 31.31
CA GLY A 271 7.03 -5.83 30.37
C GLY A 271 7.70 -6.69 29.29
N ILE A 272 8.09 -7.93 29.59
CA ILE A 272 8.65 -8.87 28.60
C ILE A 272 7.55 -9.39 27.69
N VAL A 273 6.38 -9.70 28.24
CA VAL A 273 5.21 -10.13 27.45
C VAL A 273 4.76 -9.00 26.52
N LEU A 274 4.69 -7.76 27.02
CA LEU A 274 4.36 -6.59 26.22
C LEU A 274 5.43 -6.33 25.14
N ALA A 275 6.72 -6.43 25.48
CA ALA A 275 7.79 -6.33 24.49
C ALA A 275 7.66 -7.42 23.41
N ALA A 276 7.36 -8.66 23.79
CA ALA A 276 7.12 -9.74 22.84
C ALA A 276 5.88 -9.45 21.97
N LEU A 277 4.77 -8.99 22.55
CA LEU A 277 3.56 -8.63 21.80
C LEU A 277 3.75 -7.45 20.84
N LEU A 278 4.65 -6.51 21.14
CA LEU A 278 4.95 -5.38 20.26
C LEU A 278 5.98 -5.75 19.19
N LEU A 279 6.99 -6.56 19.53
CA LEU A 279 8.12 -6.88 18.65
C LEU A 279 7.87 -8.10 17.76
N LEU A 280 7.07 -9.08 18.18
CA LEU A 280 6.80 -10.29 17.41
C LEU A 280 5.99 -9.99 16.13
N PRO A 281 4.90 -9.19 16.16
CA PRO A 281 4.20 -8.78 14.95
C PRO A 281 5.09 -7.89 14.08
N LEU A 282 6.01 -7.13 14.68
CA LEU A 282 6.92 -6.23 13.97
C LEU A 282 8.04 -6.97 13.24
N ALA A 283 8.53 -8.07 13.81
CA ALA A 283 9.49 -8.97 13.18
C ALA A 283 8.81 -9.87 12.15
N ALA A 284 7.55 -10.24 12.38
CA ALA A 284 6.75 -11.04 11.45
C ALA A 284 6.11 -10.21 10.32
N ALA A 285 5.81 -8.92 10.53
CA ALA A 285 5.17 -8.04 9.56
C ALA A 285 5.97 -7.92 8.26
N PRO A 286 7.31 -7.70 8.24
CA PRO A 286 8.08 -7.73 7.01
C PRO A 286 8.02 -9.07 6.27
N ALA A 287 7.63 -10.18 6.91
CA ALA A 287 7.37 -11.43 6.23
C ALA A 287 5.89 -11.49 5.76
N ILE A 288 4.93 -11.22 6.63
CA ILE A 288 3.50 -11.32 6.33
C ILE A 288 3.08 -10.31 5.25
N VAL A 289 3.54 -9.06 5.38
CA VAL A 289 3.21 -7.93 4.52
C VAL A 289 3.97 -8.00 3.19
N ARG A 290 5.26 -8.36 3.22
CA ARG A 290 6.07 -8.52 2.00
C ARG A 290 5.56 -9.64 1.10
N PHE A 291 4.78 -10.60 1.61
CA PHE A 291 4.32 -11.71 0.81
C PHE A 291 2.91 -11.55 0.22
N ARG A 292 1.94 -10.87 0.85
CA ARG A 292 0.57 -10.82 0.30
C ARG A 292 -0.25 -9.56 0.70
N PRO A 293 -0.01 -8.38 0.10
CA PRO A 293 -1.11 -7.43 -0.01
C PRO A 293 -2.32 -8.13 -0.64
N PRO A 294 -3.55 -7.82 -0.20
CA PRO A 294 -4.75 -8.34 -0.84
C PRO A 294 -4.71 -7.95 -2.32
N MET A 295 -4.95 -8.93 -3.20
CA MET A 295 -4.84 -8.78 -4.64
C MET A 295 -6.20 -9.02 -5.26
N ALA A 296 -6.60 -8.14 -6.15
CA ALA A 296 -7.67 -8.38 -7.09
C ALA A 296 -7.10 -8.91 -8.41
N THR A 297 -7.99 -9.46 -9.24
CA THR A 297 -7.65 -9.92 -10.59
C THR A 297 -8.42 -9.07 -11.59
N PHE A 298 -7.71 -8.40 -12.49
CA PHE A 298 -8.29 -7.83 -13.68
C PHE A 298 -8.46 -8.96 -14.70
N THR A 299 -9.67 -9.14 -15.23
CA THR A 299 -9.97 -10.14 -16.24
C THR A 299 -10.67 -9.51 -17.44
N ASP A 300 -10.14 -9.71 -18.63
CA ASP A 300 -10.83 -9.39 -19.89
C ASP A 300 -11.33 -10.67 -20.54
N ALA A 301 -12.65 -10.88 -20.53
CA ALA A 301 -13.26 -12.10 -21.06
C ALA A 301 -13.12 -12.22 -22.60
N THR A 302 -12.93 -11.11 -23.30
CA THR A 302 -12.83 -11.08 -24.77
C THR A 302 -11.51 -11.67 -25.24
N SER A 303 -10.40 -11.24 -24.66
CA SER A 303 -9.05 -11.71 -24.99
C SER A 303 -8.54 -12.82 -24.07
N GLY A 304 -9.22 -13.07 -22.95
CA GLY A 304 -8.81 -14.03 -21.93
C GLY A 304 -7.69 -13.53 -21.02
N LEU A 305 -7.25 -12.27 -21.11
CA LEU A 305 -6.17 -11.76 -20.26
C LEU A 305 -6.64 -11.71 -18.80
N ALA A 306 -5.85 -12.28 -17.89
CA ALA A 306 -6.00 -12.11 -16.46
C ALA A 306 -4.68 -11.63 -15.81
N VAL A 307 -4.74 -10.55 -15.03
CA VAL A 307 -3.58 -9.94 -14.37
C VAL A 307 -3.91 -9.57 -12.93
N LEU A 308 -3.01 -9.88 -12.00
CA LEU A 308 -3.17 -9.48 -10.60
C LEU A 308 -2.76 -8.02 -10.37
N TYR A 309 -3.47 -7.33 -9.49
CA TYR A 309 -3.10 -6.01 -8.98
C TYR A 309 -3.48 -5.88 -7.49
N PRO A 310 -2.77 -5.06 -6.70
CA PRO A 310 -3.16 -4.80 -5.32
C PRO A 310 -4.52 -4.11 -5.23
N GLU A 311 -5.39 -4.53 -4.30
CA GLU A 311 -6.73 -3.95 -4.12
C GLU A 311 -6.70 -2.46 -3.73
N THR A 312 -5.59 -2.01 -3.16
CA THR A 312 -5.34 -0.61 -2.78
C THR A 312 -5.05 0.30 -3.96
N TRP A 313 -4.84 -0.25 -5.16
CA TRP A 313 -4.52 0.55 -6.33
C TRP A 313 -5.77 1.18 -6.92
N THR A 314 -5.68 2.47 -7.22
CA THR A 314 -6.74 3.22 -7.88
C THR A 314 -6.59 3.13 -9.39
N PHE A 315 -7.72 3.20 -10.09
CA PHE A 315 -7.74 3.31 -11.55
C PHE A 315 -7.46 4.75 -11.97
N GLY A 316 -6.63 4.91 -13.00
CA GLY A 316 -6.22 6.20 -13.55
C GLY A 316 -5.41 6.01 -14.83
N GLU A 317 -4.40 6.86 -15.03
CA GLU A 317 -3.45 6.74 -16.12
C GLU A 317 -2.05 6.44 -15.59
N ASP A 318 -1.25 5.64 -16.32
CA ASP A 318 0.15 5.41 -16.00
C ASP A 318 1.04 6.57 -16.46
N ALA A 319 2.35 6.47 -16.21
CA ALA A 319 3.34 7.45 -16.66
C ALA A 319 3.44 7.58 -18.19
N LEU A 320 2.77 6.70 -18.95
CA LEU A 320 2.69 6.71 -20.41
C LEU A 320 1.31 7.19 -20.91
N GLY A 321 0.40 7.59 -20.02
CA GLY A 321 -0.95 8.05 -20.36
C GLY A 321 -1.91 6.91 -20.72
N PHE A 322 -1.62 5.67 -20.28
CA PHE A 322 -2.47 4.52 -20.55
C PHE A 322 -3.42 4.28 -19.38
N PRO A 323 -4.67 3.85 -19.62
CA PRO A 323 -5.52 3.33 -18.56
C PRO A 323 -4.76 2.31 -17.70
N ALA A 324 -4.69 2.57 -16.41
CA ALA A 324 -3.79 1.88 -15.51
C ALA A 324 -4.32 1.81 -14.09
N PHE A 325 -3.73 0.91 -13.32
CA PHE A 325 -3.88 0.81 -11.88
C PHE A 325 -2.63 1.38 -11.23
N GLY A 326 -2.73 2.10 -10.12
CA GLY A 326 -1.55 2.59 -9.42
C GLY A 326 -1.79 3.07 -8.00
N ASN A 327 -0.73 3.47 -7.33
CA ASN A 327 -0.77 4.01 -5.97
C ASN A 327 -0.22 5.44 -5.89
N ALA A 328 -0.40 6.07 -4.74
CA ALA A 328 0.04 7.44 -4.46
C ALA A 328 1.57 7.66 -4.53
N LEU A 329 2.37 6.59 -4.67
CA LEU A 329 3.84 6.68 -4.80
C LEU A 329 4.30 6.72 -6.27
N GLY A 330 3.37 6.72 -7.23
CA GLY A 330 3.68 6.67 -8.65
C GLY A 330 4.20 5.31 -9.10
N VAL A 331 3.72 4.24 -8.46
CA VAL A 331 3.87 2.86 -8.94
C VAL A 331 2.61 2.51 -9.70
N THR A 332 2.72 2.08 -10.95
CA THR A 332 1.58 1.81 -11.81
C THR A 332 1.73 0.54 -12.65
N MET A 333 0.60 0.03 -13.12
CA MET A 333 0.48 -1.01 -14.14
C MET A 333 -0.54 -0.57 -15.19
N GLY A 334 -0.07 -0.24 -16.39
CA GLY A 334 -0.90 -0.06 -17.57
C GLY A 334 -1.20 -1.40 -18.24
N ILE A 335 -2.45 -1.59 -18.68
CA ILE A 335 -2.85 -2.76 -19.46
C ILE A 335 -3.49 -2.27 -20.76
N ARG A 336 -2.98 -2.78 -21.89
CA ARG A 336 -3.59 -2.58 -23.20
C ARG A 336 -3.77 -3.91 -23.90
N ILE A 337 -4.94 -4.08 -24.48
CA ILE A 337 -5.35 -5.26 -25.22
C ILE A 337 -5.75 -4.79 -26.61
N ARG A 338 -5.23 -5.48 -27.62
CA ARG A 338 -5.52 -5.22 -29.03
C ARG A 338 -6.09 -6.49 -29.64
N ALA A 339 -7.26 -6.39 -30.25
CA ALA A 339 -7.84 -7.46 -31.06
C ALA A 339 -7.82 -7.03 -32.52
N GLU A 340 -7.30 -7.89 -33.38
CA GLU A 340 -7.26 -7.66 -34.82
C GLU A 340 -7.96 -8.79 -35.58
N ASN A 341 -8.32 -8.53 -36.84
CA ASN A 341 -8.86 -9.57 -37.71
C ASN A 341 -7.79 -10.58 -38.17
N ARG A 342 -6.51 -10.38 -37.80
CA ARG A 342 -5.38 -11.23 -38.18
C ARG A 342 -4.43 -11.48 -37.02
N PRO A 343 -3.57 -12.51 -37.13
CA PRO A 343 -2.63 -12.81 -36.07
C PRO A 343 -1.67 -11.66 -35.82
N ILE A 344 -1.61 -11.21 -34.57
CA ILE A 344 -0.70 -10.15 -34.14
C ILE A 344 0.64 -10.79 -33.77
N ARG A 345 1.73 -10.14 -34.16
CA ARG A 345 3.09 -10.49 -33.72
C ARG A 345 3.55 -9.55 -32.62
N ALA A 346 4.27 -10.07 -31.63
CA ALA A 346 4.75 -9.27 -30.51
C ALA A 346 5.68 -8.12 -30.93
N GLU A 347 6.44 -8.28 -32.02
CA GLU A 347 7.31 -7.23 -32.56
C GLU A 347 6.50 -6.03 -33.08
N ALA A 348 5.24 -6.24 -33.48
CA ALA A 348 4.36 -5.12 -33.85
C ALA A 348 3.99 -4.28 -32.63
N LEU A 349 3.69 -4.93 -31.50
CA LEU A 349 3.40 -4.27 -30.22
C LEU A 349 4.64 -3.54 -29.69
N GLU A 350 5.84 -4.13 -29.84
CA GLU A 350 7.09 -3.47 -29.45
C GLU A 350 7.32 -2.19 -30.26
N ARG A 351 7.17 -2.26 -31.59
CA ARG A 351 7.28 -1.07 -32.45
C ARG A 351 6.24 -0.01 -32.13
N GLU A 352 5.06 -0.40 -31.69
CA GLU A 352 4.02 0.51 -31.24
C GLU A 352 4.46 1.25 -29.97
N LEU A 353 4.82 0.51 -28.91
CA LEU A 353 5.29 1.10 -27.65
C LEU A 353 6.50 2.03 -27.86
N LEU A 354 7.48 1.61 -28.66
CA LEU A 354 8.65 2.42 -28.94
C LEU A 354 8.32 3.70 -29.71
N ARG A 355 7.37 3.66 -30.65
CA ARG A 355 6.90 4.86 -31.36
C ARG A 355 6.17 5.82 -30.44
N GLU A 356 5.38 5.33 -29.50
CA GLU A 356 4.70 6.17 -28.51
C GLU A 356 5.68 6.84 -27.55
N LEU A 357 6.69 6.09 -27.08
CA LEU A 357 7.77 6.63 -26.25
C LEU A 357 8.54 7.73 -26.99
N ALA A 358 8.89 7.50 -28.27
CA ALA A 358 9.57 8.49 -29.09
C ALA A 358 8.69 9.74 -29.32
N SER A 359 7.40 9.57 -29.61
CA SER A 359 6.46 10.69 -29.77
C SER A 359 6.35 11.56 -28.51
N ARG A 360 6.38 10.94 -27.33
CA ARG A 360 6.38 11.65 -26.03
C ARG A 360 7.70 12.35 -25.71
N GLU A 361 8.82 11.82 -26.22
CA GLU A 361 10.12 12.49 -26.16
C GLU A 361 10.12 13.72 -27.09
N ASP A 362 9.62 13.57 -28.31
CA ASP A 362 9.51 14.64 -29.31
C ASP A 362 8.57 15.78 -28.85
N SER A 363 7.50 15.46 -28.13
CA SER A 363 6.57 16.46 -27.57
C SER A 363 7.13 17.18 -26.32
N GLY A 364 8.25 16.70 -25.78
CA GLY A 364 8.89 17.23 -24.56
C GLY A 364 8.20 16.83 -23.26
N GLU A 365 7.27 15.88 -23.28
CA GLU A 365 6.67 15.28 -22.07
C GLU A 365 7.71 14.42 -21.33
N ILE A 366 8.48 13.65 -22.10
CA ILE A 366 9.64 12.89 -21.65
C ILE A 366 10.90 13.61 -22.14
N SER A 367 11.89 13.79 -21.27
CA SER A 367 13.15 14.44 -21.61
C SER A 367 14.16 13.50 -22.26
N SER A 368 14.17 12.22 -21.89
CA SER A 368 14.92 11.19 -22.59
C SER A 368 14.38 9.78 -22.39
N VAL A 369 14.53 8.92 -23.39
CA VAL A 369 14.19 7.49 -23.33
C VAL A 369 15.44 6.62 -23.50
N GLN A 370 15.76 5.81 -22.48
CA GLN A 370 16.85 4.82 -22.54
C GLN A 370 16.27 3.41 -22.54
N VAL A 371 16.21 2.79 -23.72
CA VAL A 371 15.80 1.39 -23.87
C VAL A 371 16.95 0.47 -23.49
N GLY A 372 16.73 -0.37 -22.48
CA GLY A 372 17.69 -1.33 -21.95
C GLY A 372 17.57 -2.72 -22.57
N GLN A 373 17.62 -3.73 -21.70
CA GLN A 373 17.61 -5.14 -22.12
C GLN A 373 16.26 -5.56 -22.71
N ARG A 374 16.34 -6.41 -23.74
CA ARG A 374 15.22 -7.17 -24.30
C ARG A 374 15.41 -8.64 -23.96
N SER A 375 14.35 -9.28 -23.48
CA SER A 375 14.38 -10.69 -23.11
C SER A 375 13.13 -11.40 -23.65
N PRO A 376 13.23 -12.68 -24.09
CA PRO A 376 12.05 -13.44 -24.48
C PRO A 376 11.05 -13.55 -23.32
N PHE A 377 9.76 -13.41 -23.62
CA PHE A 377 8.67 -13.57 -22.66
C PHE A 377 7.60 -14.50 -23.24
N SER A 378 7.03 -15.36 -22.41
CA SER A 378 5.93 -16.23 -22.83
C SER A 378 5.01 -16.61 -21.68
N ARG A 379 3.70 -16.65 -21.94
CA ARG A 379 2.66 -17.07 -20.99
C ARG A 379 1.54 -17.81 -21.71
N ASP A 380 1.17 -18.99 -21.20
CA ASP A 380 0.01 -19.77 -21.66
C ASP A 380 -0.10 -19.89 -23.20
N GLY A 381 1.02 -20.20 -23.85
CA GLY A 381 1.13 -20.33 -25.31
C GLY A 381 1.34 -19.02 -26.07
N ALA A 382 1.10 -17.87 -25.44
CA ALA A 382 1.42 -16.56 -26.00
C ALA A 382 2.93 -16.30 -25.95
N LYS A 383 3.49 -15.80 -27.05
CA LYS A 383 4.92 -15.49 -27.19
C LYS A 383 5.12 -13.99 -27.31
N GLY A 384 6.25 -13.50 -26.82
CA GLY A 384 6.54 -12.09 -26.77
C GLY A 384 7.91 -11.71 -26.25
N VAL A 385 8.02 -10.46 -25.83
CA VAL A 385 9.24 -9.81 -25.37
C VAL A 385 8.97 -9.03 -24.09
N GLU A 386 9.90 -9.12 -23.14
CA GLU A 386 10.05 -8.16 -22.06
C GLU A 386 11.00 -7.05 -22.49
N LEU A 387 10.55 -5.81 -22.36
CA LEU A 387 11.29 -4.59 -22.65
C LEU A 387 11.53 -3.82 -21.35
N VAL A 388 12.78 -3.58 -21.00
CA VAL A 388 13.13 -2.70 -19.87
C VAL A 388 13.57 -1.35 -20.39
N ALA A 389 13.00 -0.26 -19.85
CA ALA A 389 13.38 1.10 -20.21
C ALA A 389 13.54 1.99 -18.98
N ARG A 390 14.30 3.07 -19.13
CA ARG A 390 14.38 4.18 -18.17
C ARG A 390 13.98 5.46 -18.88
N LEU A 391 13.11 6.23 -18.24
CA LEU A 391 12.60 7.49 -18.76
C LEU A 391 13.04 8.62 -17.83
N GLU A 392 13.49 9.74 -18.38
CA GLU A 392 13.67 10.98 -17.63
C GLU A 392 12.52 11.92 -17.93
N SER A 393 11.83 12.43 -16.92
CA SER A 393 10.77 13.44 -17.07
C SER A 393 10.92 14.56 -16.06
N ARG A 394 10.08 15.59 -16.14
CA ARG A 394 10.02 16.68 -15.14
C ARG A 394 9.78 16.16 -13.72
N GLY A 395 9.13 15.00 -13.58
CA GLY A 395 8.84 14.35 -12.29
C GLY A 395 9.96 13.43 -11.77
N GLY A 396 11.11 13.39 -12.44
CA GLY A 396 12.25 12.55 -12.09
C GLY A 396 12.39 11.32 -13.00
N ARG A 397 13.26 10.39 -12.62
CA ARG A 397 13.50 9.17 -13.39
C ARG A 397 12.46 8.10 -13.09
N VAL A 398 11.95 7.47 -14.14
CA VAL A 398 10.96 6.38 -14.08
C VAL A 398 11.58 5.12 -14.69
N HIS A 399 11.44 4.00 -13.98
CA HIS A 399 11.79 2.67 -14.45
C HIS A 399 10.54 2.00 -15.04
N VAL A 400 10.66 1.43 -16.24
CA VAL A 400 9.56 0.81 -16.99
C VAL A 400 9.94 -0.62 -17.37
N ARG A 401 9.00 -1.55 -17.17
CA ARG A 401 9.04 -2.93 -17.66
C ARG A 401 7.78 -3.21 -18.46
N GLY A 402 7.90 -3.35 -19.77
CA GLY A 402 6.82 -3.71 -20.67
C GLY A 402 6.86 -5.19 -21.03
N PHE A 403 5.75 -5.89 -20.85
CA PHE A 403 5.57 -7.27 -21.27
C PHE A 403 4.62 -7.28 -22.47
N LEU A 404 5.19 -7.48 -23.65
CA LEU A 404 4.47 -7.39 -24.92
C LEU A 404 4.40 -8.78 -25.53
N PHE A 405 3.22 -9.35 -25.64
CA PHE A 405 3.03 -10.72 -26.12
C PHE A 405 1.75 -10.84 -26.92
N ALA A 406 1.67 -11.85 -27.77
CA ALA A 406 0.52 -12.07 -28.63
C ALA A 406 0.13 -13.55 -28.69
N ARG A 407 -1.15 -13.80 -28.89
CA ARG A 407 -1.74 -15.14 -29.08
C ARG A 407 -2.85 -15.06 -30.11
N GLY A 408 -2.59 -15.59 -31.30
CA GLY A 408 -3.48 -15.46 -32.45
C GLY A 408 -3.77 -13.99 -32.76
N GLN A 409 -5.04 -13.64 -32.82
CA GLN A 409 -5.58 -12.32 -33.11
C GLN A 409 -5.50 -11.32 -31.94
N PHE A 410 -5.00 -11.74 -30.78
CA PHE A 410 -4.92 -10.91 -29.59
C PHE A 410 -3.48 -10.51 -29.27
N GLY A 411 -3.25 -9.21 -29.14
CA GLY A 411 -2.03 -8.61 -28.64
C GLY A 411 -2.24 -8.03 -27.25
N TYR A 412 -1.24 -8.21 -26.39
CA TYR A 412 -1.27 -7.80 -24.98
C TYR A 412 -0.04 -6.97 -24.66
N MET A 413 -0.25 -5.85 -23.98
CA MET A 413 0.80 -5.01 -23.41
C MET A 413 0.50 -4.78 -21.94
N VAL A 414 1.32 -5.34 -21.06
CA VAL A 414 1.28 -5.07 -19.62
C VAL A 414 2.53 -4.26 -19.28
N VAL A 415 2.36 -3.02 -18.84
CA VAL A 415 3.47 -2.09 -18.60
C VAL A 415 3.51 -1.72 -17.12
N LEU A 416 4.56 -2.16 -16.43
CA LEU A 416 4.82 -1.79 -15.04
C LEU A 416 5.75 -0.59 -14.99
N SER A 417 5.38 0.45 -14.26
CA SER A 417 6.19 1.67 -14.12
C SER A 417 6.33 2.09 -12.67
N THR A 418 7.49 2.65 -12.31
CA THR A 418 7.75 3.15 -10.96
C THR A 418 8.86 4.18 -10.96
N ARG A 419 8.80 5.19 -10.09
CA ARG A 419 9.93 6.12 -9.92
C ARG A 419 11.19 5.36 -9.46
N GLU A 420 12.36 5.81 -9.91
CA GLU A 420 13.64 5.14 -9.63
C GLU A 420 13.89 4.91 -8.13
N ALA A 421 13.44 5.84 -7.27
CA ALA A 421 13.53 5.73 -5.82
C ALA A 421 12.78 4.52 -5.21
N TRP A 422 11.75 4.02 -5.90
CA TRP A 422 10.88 2.94 -5.43
C TRP A 422 11.14 1.60 -6.12
N ALA A 423 11.88 1.60 -7.25
CA ALA A 423 12.08 0.43 -8.09
C ALA A 423 12.56 -0.82 -7.34
N ALA A 424 13.58 -0.67 -6.49
CA ALA A 424 14.12 -1.79 -5.71
C ALA A 424 13.12 -2.35 -4.68
N ALA A 425 12.30 -1.47 -4.08
CA ALA A 425 11.35 -1.85 -3.05
C ALA A 425 10.12 -2.57 -3.63
N TYR A 426 9.72 -2.19 -4.84
CA TYR A 426 8.56 -2.76 -5.55
C TYR A 426 8.90 -3.95 -6.47
N ALA A 427 10.18 -4.22 -6.72
CA ALA A 427 10.60 -5.34 -7.57
C ALA A 427 9.93 -6.69 -7.19
N PRO A 428 9.82 -7.10 -5.91
CA PRO A 428 9.14 -8.35 -5.55
C PRO A 428 7.64 -8.38 -5.92
N LEU A 429 6.94 -7.24 -5.79
CA LEU A 429 5.54 -7.14 -6.19
C LEU A 429 5.40 -7.29 -7.70
N PHE A 430 6.26 -6.62 -8.46
CA PHE A 430 6.27 -6.72 -9.93
C PHE A 430 6.51 -8.16 -10.38
N GLU A 431 7.47 -8.87 -9.79
CA GLU A 431 7.68 -10.29 -10.08
C GLU A 431 6.43 -11.13 -9.79
N ARG A 432 5.74 -10.87 -8.67
CA ARG A 432 4.49 -11.57 -8.35
C ARG A 432 3.40 -11.31 -9.40
N ILE A 433 3.22 -10.06 -9.83
CA ILE A 433 2.25 -9.69 -10.86
C ILE A 433 2.59 -10.43 -12.17
N VAL A 434 3.84 -10.37 -12.62
CA VAL A 434 4.31 -10.97 -13.88
C VAL A 434 4.23 -12.51 -13.87
N LEU A 435 4.52 -13.15 -12.74
CA LEU A 435 4.34 -14.59 -12.57
C LEU A 435 2.87 -15.02 -12.59
N ALA A 436 1.97 -14.13 -12.20
CA ALA A 436 0.54 -14.37 -12.12
C ALA A 436 -0.24 -13.98 -13.38
N ILE A 437 0.39 -13.34 -14.38
CA ILE A 437 -0.24 -13.11 -15.69
C ILE A 437 -0.70 -14.45 -16.27
N ARG A 438 -1.96 -14.50 -16.68
CA ARG A 438 -2.57 -15.65 -17.35
C ARG A 438 -3.27 -15.22 -18.63
N VAL A 439 -3.30 -16.13 -19.59
CA VAL A 439 -4.09 -15.98 -20.81
C VAL A 439 -5.09 -17.13 -20.86
N GLU A 440 -6.25 -16.89 -20.27
CA GLU A 440 -7.34 -17.85 -20.12
C GLU A 440 -8.10 -18.08 -21.44
N GLU A 441 -9.06 -19.00 -21.41
CA GLU A 441 -9.97 -19.24 -22.52
C GLU A 441 -10.95 -18.07 -22.68
N THR A 442 -11.04 -17.55 -23.90
CA THR A 442 -11.94 -16.43 -24.24
C THR A 442 -13.40 -16.83 -24.10
N ALA A 443 -14.26 -15.87 -23.82
CA ALA A 443 -15.71 -16.10 -23.76
C ALA A 443 -16.26 -16.67 -25.08
N ALA A 444 -15.75 -16.18 -26.22
CA ALA A 444 -16.13 -16.67 -27.54
C ALA A 444 -15.76 -18.14 -27.74
N LEU A 445 -14.53 -18.53 -27.40
CA LEU A 445 -14.08 -19.93 -27.53
C LEU A 445 -14.86 -20.86 -26.59
N ARG A 446 -15.09 -20.42 -25.36
CA ARG A 446 -15.89 -21.17 -24.39
C ARG A 446 -17.31 -21.41 -24.88
N ALA A 447 -17.95 -20.38 -25.43
CA ALA A 447 -19.30 -20.45 -25.99
C ALA A 447 -19.35 -21.36 -27.23
N ALA A 448 -18.40 -21.21 -28.15
CA ALA A 448 -18.33 -22.01 -29.36
C ALA A 448 -18.09 -23.50 -29.06
N ARG A 449 -17.22 -23.80 -28.09
CA ARG A 449 -16.98 -25.18 -27.63
C ARG A 449 -18.23 -25.79 -26.98
N ALA A 450 -18.95 -25.01 -26.17
CA ALA A 450 -20.22 -25.45 -25.60
C ALA A 450 -21.28 -25.73 -26.69
N LEU A 451 -21.37 -24.86 -27.70
CA LEU A 451 -22.29 -25.03 -28.83
C LEU A 451 -21.98 -26.29 -29.64
N ALA A 452 -20.72 -26.49 -30.04
CA ALA A 452 -20.28 -27.67 -30.79
C ALA A 452 -20.47 -28.97 -29.99
N SER A 453 -20.32 -28.92 -28.66
CA SER A 453 -20.55 -30.07 -27.78
C SER A 453 -22.04 -30.40 -27.64
N ALA A 454 -22.90 -29.38 -27.54
CA ALA A 454 -24.34 -29.56 -27.43
C ALA A 454 -24.98 -30.02 -28.74
N PHE A 455 -24.41 -29.64 -29.88
CA PHE A 455 -24.91 -29.99 -31.21
C PHE A 455 -23.81 -30.58 -32.11
N PRO A 456 -23.33 -31.81 -31.85
CA PRO A 456 -22.20 -32.39 -32.59
C PRO A 456 -22.42 -32.58 -34.09
N GLY A 457 -23.69 -32.65 -34.55
CA GLY A 457 -24.04 -32.77 -35.96
C GLY A 457 -24.30 -31.44 -36.67
N MET A 458 -24.24 -30.31 -35.97
CA MET A 458 -24.53 -28.99 -36.53
C MET A 458 -23.27 -28.41 -37.17
N SER A 459 -23.21 -28.37 -38.51
CA SER A 459 -22.05 -27.87 -39.25
C SER A 459 -21.66 -26.44 -38.83
N SER A 460 -22.64 -25.53 -38.67
CA SER A 460 -22.38 -24.14 -38.23
C SER A 460 -21.78 -24.05 -36.83
N ALA A 461 -22.11 -24.97 -35.90
CA ALA A 461 -21.51 -24.99 -34.57
C ALA A 461 -20.01 -25.28 -34.61
N HIS A 462 -19.57 -26.13 -35.55
CA HIS A 462 -18.16 -26.43 -35.78
C HIS A 462 -17.43 -25.31 -36.55
N VAL A 463 -18.14 -24.54 -37.39
CA VAL A 463 -17.60 -23.31 -37.99
C VAL A 463 -17.29 -22.29 -36.89
N GLU A 464 -18.24 -22.00 -36.00
CA GLU A 464 -18.04 -21.08 -34.87
C GLU A 464 -16.88 -21.53 -33.97
N LEU A 465 -16.76 -22.83 -33.71
CA LEU A 465 -15.63 -23.38 -32.97
C LEU A 465 -14.30 -23.19 -33.72
N GLY A 466 -14.29 -23.43 -35.02
CA GLY A 466 -13.11 -23.23 -35.87
C GLY A 466 -12.66 -21.77 -35.88
N ASP A 467 -13.58 -20.83 -36.04
CA ASP A 467 -13.30 -19.39 -36.03
C ASP A 467 -12.77 -18.94 -34.66
N ALA A 468 -13.37 -19.40 -33.56
CA ALA A 468 -12.91 -19.06 -32.23
C ALA A 468 -11.53 -19.66 -31.89
N LEU A 469 -11.24 -20.87 -32.37
CA LEU A 469 -9.92 -21.51 -32.23
C LEU A 469 -8.86 -20.78 -33.07
N ALA A 470 -9.20 -20.39 -34.31
CA ALA A 470 -8.33 -19.62 -35.18
C ALA A 470 -8.03 -18.24 -34.57
N ALA A 471 -9.01 -17.59 -33.94
CA ALA A 471 -8.83 -16.31 -33.27
C ALA A 471 -7.80 -16.39 -32.13
N VAL A 472 -7.76 -17.48 -31.37
CA VAL A 472 -6.74 -17.70 -30.33
C VAL A 472 -5.45 -18.32 -30.85
N GLY A 473 -5.33 -18.58 -32.15
CA GLY A 473 -4.14 -19.16 -32.77
C GLY A 473 -3.96 -20.65 -32.55
N ASP A 474 -5.00 -21.39 -32.15
CA ASP A 474 -5.00 -22.85 -32.17
C ASP A 474 -5.32 -23.34 -33.60
N VAL A 475 -4.29 -23.29 -34.45
CA VAL A 475 -4.39 -23.59 -35.88
C VAL A 475 -4.84 -25.03 -36.13
N ASP A 476 -4.26 -25.97 -35.40
CA ASP A 476 -4.58 -27.39 -35.55
C ASP A 476 -6.01 -27.69 -35.09
N GLY A 477 -6.44 -27.11 -33.97
CA GLY A 477 -7.81 -27.19 -33.48
C GLY A 477 -8.81 -26.62 -34.46
N ALA A 478 -8.53 -25.41 -34.98
CA ALA A 478 -9.37 -24.74 -35.96
C ALA A 478 -9.55 -25.56 -37.23
N GLY A 479 -8.45 -26.09 -37.78
CA GLY A 479 -8.47 -26.94 -38.97
C GLY A 479 -9.34 -28.18 -38.79
N ARG A 480 -9.24 -28.86 -37.64
CA ARG A 480 -10.09 -30.02 -37.32
C ARG A 480 -11.57 -29.64 -37.20
N ALA A 481 -11.88 -28.52 -36.57
CA ALA A 481 -13.26 -28.05 -36.42
C ALA A 481 -13.89 -27.73 -37.79
N PHE A 482 -13.18 -27.03 -38.67
CA PHE A 482 -13.67 -26.76 -40.03
C PHE A 482 -13.82 -28.06 -40.86
N GLN A 483 -12.88 -29.00 -40.74
CA GLN A 483 -13.02 -30.30 -41.42
C GLN A 483 -14.23 -31.10 -40.92
N LEU A 484 -14.53 -31.04 -39.62
CA LEU A 484 -15.73 -31.65 -39.05
C LEU A 484 -17.01 -30.97 -39.57
N ALA A 485 -17.01 -29.64 -39.69
CA ALA A 485 -18.10 -28.90 -40.33
C ALA A 485 -18.33 -29.36 -41.78
N LEU A 486 -17.28 -29.58 -42.57
CA LEU A 486 -17.38 -30.08 -43.94
C LEU A 486 -17.80 -31.56 -44.02
N SER A 487 -17.45 -32.37 -43.03
CA SER A 487 -17.90 -33.77 -42.98
C SER A 487 -19.42 -33.90 -42.79
N THR A 488 -20.04 -32.90 -42.15
CA THR A 488 -21.49 -32.85 -41.93
C THR A 488 -22.23 -32.14 -43.06
N LEU A 489 -21.63 -31.10 -43.64
CA LEU A 489 -22.15 -30.35 -44.79
C LEU A 489 -20.98 -29.99 -45.74
N PRO A 490 -20.73 -30.78 -46.80
CA PRO A 490 -19.54 -30.64 -47.66
C PRO A 490 -19.36 -29.29 -48.36
N ASP A 491 -20.46 -28.56 -48.60
CA ASP A 491 -20.50 -27.26 -49.27
C ASP A 491 -20.68 -26.09 -48.27
N ASN A 492 -20.41 -26.30 -46.98
CA ASN A 492 -20.50 -25.24 -45.99
C ASN A 492 -19.50 -24.10 -46.29
N GLY A 493 -20.03 -22.99 -46.82
CA GLY A 493 -19.22 -21.83 -47.21
C GLY A 493 -18.46 -21.17 -46.06
N GLY A 494 -18.98 -21.24 -44.83
CA GLY A 494 -18.30 -20.73 -43.64
C GLY A 494 -17.05 -21.55 -43.31
N ALA A 495 -17.15 -22.89 -43.35
CA ALA A 495 -16.03 -23.77 -43.10
C ALA A 495 -14.94 -23.67 -44.19
N LEU A 496 -15.35 -23.59 -45.46
CA LEU A 496 -14.44 -23.37 -46.59
C LEU A 496 -13.69 -22.03 -46.47
N ARG A 497 -14.42 -20.96 -46.16
CA ARG A 497 -13.84 -19.63 -45.91
C ARG A 497 -12.87 -19.65 -44.74
N GLY A 498 -13.24 -20.33 -43.65
CA GLY A 498 -12.40 -20.51 -42.46
C GLY A 498 -11.07 -21.19 -42.77
N LEU A 499 -11.07 -22.29 -43.54
CA LEU A 499 -9.85 -22.99 -43.96
C LEU A 499 -8.95 -22.15 -44.88
N ALA A 500 -9.56 -21.42 -45.82
CA ALA A 500 -8.81 -20.53 -46.71
C ALA A 500 -8.15 -19.39 -45.92
N ARG A 501 -8.88 -18.80 -44.96
CA ARG A 501 -8.35 -17.76 -44.05
C ARG A 501 -7.25 -18.31 -43.16
N LEU A 502 -7.44 -19.48 -42.56
CA LEU A 502 -6.46 -20.13 -41.69
C LEU A 502 -5.11 -20.32 -42.41
N SER A 503 -5.15 -20.74 -43.68
CA SER A 503 -3.97 -20.92 -44.52
C SER A 503 -3.27 -19.59 -44.84
N ALA A 504 -4.05 -18.53 -45.09
CA ALA A 504 -3.52 -17.19 -45.36
C ALA A 504 -2.85 -16.56 -44.12
N ASP A 505 -3.46 -16.71 -42.95
CA ASP A 505 -3.06 -16.04 -41.72
C ASP A 505 -1.91 -16.73 -40.98
N TYR A 506 -1.90 -18.07 -40.94
CA TYR A 506 -0.93 -18.86 -40.17
C TYR A 506 0.06 -19.65 -41.04
N GLY A 507 -0.08 -19.56 -42.36
CA GLY A 507 0.66 -20.38 -43.31
C GLY A 507 0.00 -21.74 -43.53
N GLY A 508 -0.01 -22.20 -44.78
CA GLY A 508 -0.67 -23.42 -45.21
C GLY A 508 -0.56 -23.60 -46.73
N ASP A 509 -1.39 -24.47 -47.30
CA ASP A 509 -1.49 -24.60 -48.76
C ASP A 509 -2.23 -23.40 -49.36
N LEU A 510 -1.46 -22.35 -49.70
CA LEU A 510 -1.99 -21.12 -50.27
C LEU A 510 -2.62 -21.32 -51.65
N GLU A 511 -2.22 -22.35 -52.40
CA GLU A 511 -2.85 -22.67 -53.69
C GLU A 511 -4.22 -23.31 -53.47
N ALA A 512 -4.35 -24.21 -52.50
CA ALA A 512 -5.65 -24.74 -52.09
C ALA A 512 -6.57 -23.64 -51.54
N ALA A 513 -6.05 -22.76 -50.68
CA ALA A 513 -6.81 -21.63 -50.16
C ALA A 513 -7.32 -20.72 -51.29
N ARG A 514 -6.48 -20.45 -52.30
CA ARG A 514 -6.85 -19.64 -53.46
C ARG A 514 -7.98 -20.27 -54.26
N ARG A 515 -7.89 -21.59 -54.54
CA ARG A 515 -8.94 -22.34 -55.26
C ARG A 515 -10.27 -22.29 -54.50
N ILE A 516 -10.24 -22.58 -53.19
CA ILE A 516 -11.43 -22.53 -52.34
C ILE A 516 -12.08 -21.14 -52.40
N ALA A 517 -11.28 -20.08 -52.32
CA ALA A 517 -11.78 -18.72 -52.35
C ALA A 517 -12.30 -18.28 -53.74
N ASP A 518 -11.74 -18.79 -54.84
CA ASP A 518 -12.30 -18.64 -56.20
C ASP A 518 -13.67 -19.29 -56.31
N ASP A 519 -13.78 -20.54 -55.87
CA ASP A 519 -15.02 -21.32 -55.95
C ASP A 519 -16.14 -20.62 -55.14
N LEU A 520 -15.82 -20.12 -53.94
CA LEU A 520 -16.76 -19.34 -53.13
C LEU A 520 -17.14 -18.01 -53.79
N ARG A 521 -16.19 -17.30 -54.41
CA ARG A 521 -16.47 -16.03 -55.10
C ARG A 521 -17.33 -16.23 -56.34
N ALA A 522 -17.17 -17.35 -57.06
CA ALA A 522 -18.01 -17.67 -58.21
C ALA A 522 -19.50 -17.79 -57.82
N LEU A 523 -19.78 -18.27 -56.60
CA LEU A 523 -21.13 -18.38 -56.04
C LEU A 523 -21.65 -17.05 -55.46
N HIS A 524 -20.75 -16.22 -54.94
CA HIS A 524 -21.06 -14.94 -54.30
C HIS A 524 -20.15 -13.81 -54.82
N PRO A 525 -20.33 -13.37 -56.07
CA PRO A 525 -19.40 -12.47 -56.76
C PRO A 525 -19.31 -11.08 -56.12
N ASP A 526 -20.35 -10.64 -55.41
CA ASP A 526 -20.43 -9.32 -54.78
C ASP A 526 -20.05 -9.33 -53.28
N ASP A 527 -19.62 -10.47 -52.74
CA ASP A 527 -19.20 -10.56 -51.33
C ASP A 527 -17.80 -9.97 -51.13
N ILE A 528 -17.77 -8.73 -50.62
CA ILE A 528 -16.54 -7.98 -50.31
C ILE A 528 -15.60 -8.77 -49.38
N SER A 529 -16.13 -9.57 -48.45
CA SER A 529 -15.30 -10.33 -47.52
C SER A 529 -14.47 -11.42 -48.22
N LEU A 530 -14.98 -11.97 -49.32
CA LEU A 530 -14.24 -12.94 -50.15
C LEU A 530 -13.20 -12.23 -51.03
N VAL A 531 -13.50 -11.03 -51.52
CA VAL A 531 -12.52 -10.19 -52.24
C VAL A 531 -11.32 -9.88 -51.33
N LEU A 532 -11.58 -9.44 -50.10
CA LEU A 532 -10.53 -9.13 -49.14
C LEU A 532 -9.70 -10.38 -48.81
N LEU A 533 -10.35 -11.52 -48.56
CA LEU A 533 -9.67 -12.80 -48.32
C LEU A 533 -8.79 -13.22 -49.51
N LEU A 534 -9.26 -13.03 -50.75
CA LEU A 534 -8.49 -13.33 -51.95
C LEU A 534 -7.25 -12.44 -52.09
N ALA A 535 -7.41 -11.15 -51.86
CA ALA A 535 -6.28 -10.22 -51.82
C ALA A 535 -5.27 -10.66 -50.75
N ASP A 536 -5.74 -11.13 -49.60
CA ASP A 536 -4.88 -11.60 -48.51
C ASP A 536 -4.12 -12.88 -48.83
N ILE A 537 -4.77 -13.83 -49.49
CA ILE A 537 -4.12 -15.04 -50.00
C ILE A 537 -3.04 -14.67 -51.02
N GLU A 538 -3.31 -13.74 -51.95
CA GLU A 538 -2.30 -13.29 -52.92
C GLU A 538 -1.11 -12.59 -52.25
N LEU A 539 -1.35 -11.78 -51.22
CA LEU A 539 -0.29 -11.16 -50.44
C LEU A 539 0.55 -12.20 -49.70
N ALA A 540 -0.09 -13.21 -49.08
CA ALA A 540 0.61 -14.32 -48.45
C ALA A 540 1.45 -15.13 -49.45
N ARG A 541 1.05 -15.19 -50.72
CA ARG A 541 1.81 -15.78 -51.84
C ARG A 541 2.93 -14.87 -52.37
N GLY A 542 3.08 -13.66 -51.83
CA GLY A 542 4.04 -12.65 -52.30
C GLY A 542 3.64 -11.97 -53.62
N LYS A 543 2.39 -12.09 -54.05
CA LYS A 543 1.88 -11.56 -55.33
C LYS A 543 1.10 -10.26 -55.12
N GLN A 544 1.81 -9.19 -54.78
CA GLN A 544 1.21 -7.89 -54.46
C GLN A 544 0.42 -7.30 -55.64
N ASP A 545 0.91 -7.44 -56.87
CA ASP A 545 0.20 -6.95 -58.06
C ASP A 545 -1.11 -7.71 -58.29
N SER A 546 -1.12 -9.03 -58.09
CA SER A 546 -2.34 -9.83 -58.19
C SER A 546 -3.36 -9.45 -57.11
N ALA A 547 -2.90 -9.17 -55.88
CA ALA A 547 -3.77 -8.67 -54.82
C ALA A 547 -4.40 -7.31 -55.18
N ARG A 548 -3.61 -6.41 -55.79
CA ARG A 548 -4.11 -5.10 -56.26
C ARG A 548 -5.18 -5.26 -57.33
N VAL A 549 -4.93 -6.08 -58.35
CA VAL A 549 -5.91 -6.34 -59.44
C VAL A 549 -7.23 -6.87 -58.89
N VAL A 550 -7.20 -7.79 -57.92
CA VAL A 550 -8.41 -8.32 -57.28
C VAL A 550 -9.21 -7.23 -56.56
N LEU A 551 -8.54 -6.30 -55.90
CA LEU A 551 -9.20 -5.19 -55.18
C LEU A 551 -9.72 -4.11 -56.14
N GLU A 552 -8.97 -3.80 -57.21
CA GLU A 552 -9.38 -2.83 -58.23
C GLU A 552 -10.62 -3.32 -59.00
N ASP A 553 -10.66 -4.60 -59.42
CA ASP A 553 -11.85 -5.22 -60.05
C ASP A 553 -13.09 -5.12 -59.14
N ALA A 554 -12.91 -5.27 -57.83
CA ALA A 554 -14.01 -5.14 -56.88
C ALA A 554 -14.46 -3.68 -56.69
N LEU A 555 -13.54 -2.71 -56.73
CA LEU A 555 -13.86 -1.29 -56.62
C LEU A 555 -14.55 -0.77 -57.89
N ASP A 556 -14.18 -1.27 -59.07
CA ASP A 556 -14.86 -0.96 -60.34
C ASP A 556 -16.33 -1.41 -60.32
N ARG A 557 -16.61 -2.54 -59.67
CA ARG A 557 -17.97 -3.09 -59.50
C ARG A 557 -18.76 -2.40 -58.39
N ASN A 558 -18.08 -2.01 -57.31
CA ASN A 558 -18.67 -1.33 -56.17
C ASN A 558 -17.77 -0.16 -55.70
N PRO A 559 -17.93 1.03 -56.30
CA PRO A 559 -17.09 2.20 -56.00
C PRO A 559 -17.17 2.68 -54.55
N GLU A 560 -18.24 2.33 -53.82
CA GLU A 560 -18.46 2.74 -52.44
C GLU A 560 -17.91 1.77 -51.39
N ALA A 561 -17.26 0.67 -51.81
CA ALA A 561 -16.64 -0.30 -50.91
C ALA A 561 -15.47 0.32 -50.11
N ALA A 562 -15.78 0.94 -48.98
CA ALA A 562 -14.81 1.64 -48.13
C ALA A 562 -13.68 0.74 -47.65
N GLU A 563 -13.99 -0.52 -47.32
CA GLU A 563 -13.01 -1.52 -46.88
C GLU A 563 -11.98 -1.86 -47.96
N VAL A 564 -12.44 -1.96 -49.22
CA VAL A 564 -11.58 -2.22 -50.39
C VAL A 564 -10.70 -1.01 -50.68
N ARG A 565 -11.27 0.22 -50.63
CA ARG A 565 -10.51 1.47 -50.79
C ARG A 565 -9.41 1.58 -49.74
N GLU A 566 -9.72 1.28 -48.48
CA GLU A 566 -8.73 1.31 -47.40
C GLU A 566 -7.63 0.27 -47.64
N ARG A 567 -8.00 -0.95 -48.05
CA ARG A 567 -7.04 -2.01 -48.33
C ARG A 567 -6.09 -1.66 -49.48
N ILE A 568 -6.60 -1.07 -50.57
CA ILE A 568 -5.78 -0.56 -51.68
C ILE A 568 -4.84 0.53 -51.19
N ARG A 569 -5.32 1.49 -50.38
CA ARG A 569 -4.49 2.55 -49.81
C ARG A 569 -3.32 1.95 -49.05
N LEU A 570 -3.58 1.02 -48.13
CA LEU A 570 -2.55 0.34 -47.34
C LEU A 570 -1.54 -0.43 -48.20
N LEU A 571 -1.97 -1.01 -49.32
CA LEU A 571 -1.08 -1.65 -50.30
C LEU A 571 -0.25 -0.67 -51.14
N GLY A 572 -0.72 0.56 -51.27
CA GLY A 572 -0.06 1.66 -52.00
C GLY A 572 0.96 2.46 -51.18
N VAL A 573 0.90 2.45 -49.84
CA VAL A 573 1.85 3.19 -48.96
C VAL A 573 3.29 2.63 -49.01
N GLY A 574 3.56 1.58 -49.79
CA GLY A 574 4.92 1.12 -50.12
C GLY A 574 5.53 1.71 -51.40
N SER A 575 4.76 2.44 -52.22
CA SER A 575 5.26 3.00 -53.49
C SER A 575 4.74 4.41 -53.74
N LYS A 576 5.58 5.40 -53.38
CA LYS A 576 5.50 6.82 -53.75
C LYS A 576 4.44 7.67 -53.03
N LEU A 577 4.94 8.51 -52.13
CA LEU A 577 4.58 9.93 -52.09
C LEU A 577 4.58 10.52 -53.51
N ALA A 578 3.45 11.10 -53.93
CA ALA A 578 3.26 12.26 -54.82
C ALA A 578 1.81 12.22 -55.35
N ASP A 579 0.84 12.83 -54.66
CA ASP A 579 0.37 14.24 -54.76
C ASP A 579 -0.72 14.44 -55.85
N PRO A 580 -1.68 15.36 -55.68
CA PRO A 580 -2.16 16.06 -54.47
C PRO A 580 -3.54 15.60 -53.98
#